data_AF-A0A2H0TK11-F1
#
_entry.id   AF-A0A2H0TK11-F1
#
_cell.length_a   1.000
_cell.length_b   1.000
_cell.length_c   1.000
_cell.angle_alpha   90.00
_cell.angle_beta   90.00
_cell.angle_gamma   90.00
#
_symmetry.space_group_name_H-M   'P 1'
#
loop_
_entity.id
_entity.type
_entity.pdbx_description
1 polymer ?
#
loop_
_entity_poly.entity_id
_entity_poly.type
_entity_poly.pdbx_seq_one_letter_code
_entity_poly.pdbx_strand_id
1 'polypeptide(L)'
;MENEREEIKLEIDRLWSEVSKIREKERKCRNSPQKRTAIQLMRKLTRQGKGEKRWVKRKIAEIRLKLAELNYREGDYVSAHLQINKALLLCQEIDDQDSVDKLRGLEREINEALVVE
;
A
#
# COMPACT_ATOMS: atom_id res chain seq x y z
N MET A 1 17.01 3.46 -17.05
CA MET A 1 15.56 3.27 -16.86
C MET A 1 15.22 2.14 -15.90
N GLU A 2 15.97 1.04 -15.89
CA GLU A 2 15.76 -0.06 -14.92
C GLU A 2 16.34 0.27 -13.53
N ASN A 3 17.55 0.85 -13.47
CA ASN A 3 18.13 1.37 -12.22
C ASN A 3 17.24 2.39 -11.50
N GLU A 4 16.62 3.33 -12.22
CA GLU A 4 15.73 4.33 -11.59
C GLU A 4 14.49 3.67 -10.97
N ARG A 5 13.95 2.59 -11.56
CA ARG A 5 12.84 1.85 -10.95
C ARG A 5 13.30 1.13 -9.69
N GLU A 6 14.48 0.51 -9.73
CA GLU A 6 15.02 -0.22 -8.58
C GLU A 6 15.35 0.72 -7.41
N GLU A 7 15.92 1.89 -7.69
CA GLU A 7 16.13 2.94 -6.72
C GLU A 7 14.81 3.42 -6.09
N ILE A 8 13.77 3.64 -6.89
CA ILE A 8 12.46 4.02 -6.36
C ILE A 8 11.87 2.91 -5.48
N LYS A 9 12.08 1.62 -5.80
CA LYS A 9 11.62 0.50 -4.96
C LYS A 9 12.34 0.51 -3.60
N LEU A 10 13.67 0.60 -3.62
CA LEU A 10 14.49 0.63 -2.42
C LEU A 10 14.13 1.82 -1.54
N GLU A 11 13.89 2.99 -2.15
CA GLU A 11 13.48 4.19 -1.42
C GLU A 11 12.08 4.03 -0.81
N ILE A 12 11.12 3.41 -1.52
CA ILE A 12 9.80 3.12 -0.93
C ILE A 12 9.93 2.17 0.27
N ASP A 13 10.74 1.11 0.18
CA ASP A 13 10.93 0.15 1.27
C ASP A 13 11.64 0.80 2.47
N ARG A 14 12.62 1.66 2.22
CA ARG A 14 13.29 2.48 3.24
C ARG A 14 12.31 3.42 3.93
N LEU A 15 11.56 4.21 3.17
CA LEU A 15 10.56 5.14 3.70
C LEU A 15 9.49 4.39 4.52
N TRP A 16 9.13 3.16 4.13
CA TRP A 16 8.20 2.35 4.91
C TRP A 16 8.78 1.83 6.22
N SER A 17 10.06 1.47 6.25
CA SER A 17 10.77 1.17 7.49
C SER A 17 10.75 2.38 8.43
N GLU A 18 10.98 3.59 7.89
CA GLU A 18 10.92 4.82 8.67
C GLU A 18 9.51 5.14 9.19
N VAL A 19 8.47 4.99 8.37
CA VAL A 19 7.08 5.20 8.83
C VAL A 19 6.69 4.21 9.93
N SER A 20 7.13 2.95 9.82
CA SER A 20 6.87 1.93 10.85
C SER A 20 7.50 2.32 12.18
N LYS A 21 8.75 2.81 12.15
CA LYS A 21 9.45 3.32 13.35
C LYS A 21 8.81 4.58 13.92
N ILE A 22 8.39 5.52 13.06
CA ILE A 22 7.66 6.72 13.49
C ILE A 22 6.36 6.31 14.18
N ARG A 23 5.62 5.34 13.65
CA ARG A 23 4.41 4.81 14.29
C ARG A 23 4.70 4.21 15.66
N GLU A 24 5.72 3.36 15.79
CA GLU A 24 6.10 2.76 17.07
C GLU A 24 6.40 3.83 18.12
N LYS A 25 7.07 4.91 17.71
CA LYS A 25 7.47 5.99 18.61
C LYS A 25 6.34 6.97 18.93
N GLU A 26 5.55 7.37 17.94
CA GLU A 26 4.64 8.51 18.03
C GLU A 26 3.15 8.12 18.05
N ARG A 27 2.83 6.84 17.83
CA ARG A 27 1.46 6.31 17.67
C ARG A 27 0.61 7.01 16.59
N LYS A 28 1.22 7.90 15.79
CA LYS A 28 0.59 8.64 14.69
C LYS A 28 1.61 8.77 13.57
N CYS A 29 1.25 8.42 12.34
CA CYS A 29 2.10 8.61 11.15
C CYS A 29 1.35 9.22 9.96
N ARG A 30 0.07 9.56 10.14
CA ARG A 30 -0.89 10.04 9.13
C ARG A 30 -0.35 11.16 8.25
N ASN A 31 0.39 12.09 8.85
CA ASN A 31 0.93 13.27 8.18
C ASN A 31 2.45 13.23 8.00
N SER A 32 3.11 12.10 8.27
CA SER A 32 4.57 12.03 8.18
C SER A 32 5.03 12.34 6.74
N PRO A 33 6.10 13.13 6.58
CA PRO A 33 6.69 13.38 5.27
C PRO A 33 7.02 12.08 4.53
N GLN A 34 7.48 11.06 5.26
CA GLN A 34 7.83 9.74 4.73
C GLN A 34 6.64 9.04 4.10
N LYS A 35 5.46 9.04 4.76
CA LYS A 35 4.21 8.47 4.21
C LYS A 35 3.81 9.18 2.93
N ARG A 36 3.90 10.52 2.89
CA ARG A 36 3.59 11.33 1.69
C ARG A 36 4.55 11.04 0.53
N THR A 37 5.85 11.01 0.80
CA THR A 37 6.88 10.71 -0.22
C THR A 37 6.72 9.30 -0.76
N ALA A 38 6.49 8.30 0.10
CA ALA A 38 6.22 6.93 -0.33
C ALA A 38 5.01 6.90 -1.30
N ILE A 39 3.90 7.55 -0.95
CA ILE A 39 2.69 7.63 -1.80
C ILE A 39 2.99 8.29 -3.16
N GLN A 40 3.81 9.34 -3.19
CA GLN A 40 4.19 9.99 -4.45
C GLN A 40 5.05 9.08 -5.33
N LEU A 41 6.03 8.40 -4.75
CA LEU A 41 6.90 7.44 -5.46
C LEU A 41 6.09 6.27 -6.04
N MET A 42 5.09 5.75 -5.31
CA MET A 42 4.16 4.75 -5.84
C MET A 42 3.42 5.22 -7.09
N ARG A 43 2.93 6.46 -7.09
CA ARG A 43 2.21 7.04 -8.24
C ARG A 43 3.15 7.18 -9.45
N LYS A 44 4.43 7.50 -9.21
CA LYS A 44 5.46 7.56 -10.25
C LYS A 44 5.69 6.18 -10.88
N LEU A 45 5.87 5.13 -10.08
CA LEU A 45 6.01 3.75 -10.57
C LEU A 45 4.81 3.27 -11.38
N THR A 46 3.59 3.58 -10.92
CA THR A 46 2.34 3.20 -11.62
C THR A 46 2.27 3.79 -13.03
N ARG A 47 2.75 5.02 -13.22
CA ARG A 47 2.76 5.70 -14.52
C ARG A 47 3.82 5.17 -15.49
N GLN A 48 4.90 4.57 -14.99
CA GLN A 48 6.02 4.11 -15.80
C GLN A 48 5.80 2.74 -16.48
N GLY A 49 4.68 2.06 -16.25
CA GLY A 49 4.44 0.68 -16.70
C GLY A 49 4.06 0.50 -18.18
N LYS A 50 5.05 0.29 -19.06
CA LYS A 50 4.90 -0.48 -20.32
C LYS A 50 6.07 -1.49 -20.43
N GLY A 51 5.77 -2.78 -20.53
CA GLY A 51 6.74 -3.88 -20.70
C GLY A 51 6.62 -5.00 -19.64
N GLU A 52 6.72 -4.65 -18.36
CA GLU A 52 6.74 -5.61 -17.23
C GLU A 52 5.45 -5.53 -16.38
N LYS A 53 4.30 -5.47 -17.06
CA LYS A 53 3.02 -5.11 -16.42
C LYS A 53 2.68 -5.98 -15.22
N ARG A 54 2.98 -7.29 -15.24
CA ARG A 54 2.62 -8.21 -14.15
C ARG A 54 3.38 -7.91 -12.86
N TRP A 55 4.70 -7.84 -12.92
CA TRP A 55 5.55 -7.57 -11.74
C TRP A 55 5.26 -6.19 -11.15
N VAL A 56 5.11 -5.17 -12.00
CA VAL A 56 4.79 -3.80 -11.55
C VAL A 56 3.43 -3.74 -10.85
N LYS A 57 2.39 -4.36 -11.42
CA LYS A 57 1.05 -4.43 -10.81
C LYS A 57 1.08 -5.15 -9.46
N ARG A 58 1.78 -6.29 -9.36
CA ARG A 58 1.97 -7.02 -8.09
C ARG A 58 2.63 -6.11 -7.05
N LYS A 59 3.73 -5.47 -7.40
CA LYS A 59 4.46 -4.60 -6.47
C LYS A 59 3.61 -3.42 -6.00
N ILE A 60 2.83 -2.82 -6.90
CA ILE A 60 1.90 -1.73 -6.53
C ILE A 60 0.81 -2.26 -5.58
N ALA A 61 0.27 -3.45 -5.83
CA ALA A 61 -0.73 -4.06 -4.96
C ALA A 61 -0.19 -4.36 -3.56
N GLU A 62 1.01 -4.94 -3.44
CA GLU A 62 1.70 -5.15 -2.16
C GLU A 62 1.84 -3.85 -1.36
N ILE A 63 2.26 -2.78 -2.04
CA ILE A 63 2.44 -1.48 -1.37
C ILE A 63 1.08 -0.89 -0.94
N ARG A 64 0.04 -1.05 -1.75
CA ARG A 64 -1.32 -0.61 -1.38
C ARG A 64 -1.89 -1.39 -0.20
N LEU A 65 -1.60 -2.69 -0.09
CA LEU A 65 -1.95 -3.49 1.08
C LEU A 65 -1.30 -2.90 2.35
N LYS A 66 0.00 -2.60 2.32
CA LYS A 66 0.70 -1.94 3.45
C LYS A 66 0.06 -0.59 3.83
N LEU A 67 -0.35 0.20 2.83
CA LEU A 67 -1.06 1.46 3.09
C LEU A 67 -2.42 1.24 3.76
N ALA A 68 -3.17 0.23 3.32
CA ALA A 68 -4.45 -0.12 3.92
C ALA A 68 -4.28 -0.49 5.40
N GLU A 69 -3.31 -1.33 5.72
CA GLU A 69 -3.00 -1.74 7.10
C GLU A 69 -2.64 -0.53 7.97
N LEU A 70 -1.82 0.40 7.45
CA LEU A 70 -1.46 1.61 8.18
C LEU A 70 -2.68 2.49 8.44
N ASN A 71 -3.52 2.73 7.42
CA ASN A 71 -4.72 3.54 7.58
C ASN A 71 -5.71 2.89 8.55
N TYR A 72 -5.90 1.58 8.48
CA TYR A 72 -6.72 0.81 9.42
C TYR A 72 -6.25 1.00 10.87
N ARG A 73 -4.94 0.82 11.11
CA ARG A 73 -4.32 1.01 12.44
C ARG A 73 -4.40 2.45 12.95
N GLU A 74 -4.65 3.42 12.07
CA GLU A 74 -4.86 4.83 12.41
C GLU A 74 -6.33 5.20 12.59
N GLY A 75 -7.26 4.24 12.44
CA GLY A 75 -8.71 4.48 12.45
C GLY A 75 -9.23 5.17 11.18
N ASP A 76 -8.40 5.31 10.15
CA ASP A 76 -8.79 5.92 8.86
C ASP A 76 -9.35 4.83 7.92
N TYR A 77 -10.50 4.26 8.30
CA TYR A 77 -11.13 3.15 7.60
C TYR A 77 -11.50 3.49 6.15
N VAL A 78 -11.91 4.74 5.89
CA VAL A 78 -12.22 5.23 4.54
C VAL A 78 -10.98 5.16 3.65
N SER A 79 -9.84 5.67 4.13
CA SER A 79 -8.59 5.61 3.36
C SER A 79 -8.07 4.18 3.26
N ALA A 80 -8.33 3.31 4.24
CA ALA A 80 -7.96 1.90 4.18
C ALA A 80 -8.72 1.17 3.05
N HIS A 81 -10.05 1.26 3.02
CA HIS A 81 -10.87 0.68 1.94
C HIS A 81 -10.48 1.18 0.56
N LEU A 82 -10.19 2.48 0.42
CA LEU A 82 -9.77 3.02 -0.87
C LEU A 82 -8.49 2.36 -1.40
N GLN A 83 -7.55 2.01 -0.51
CA GLN A 83 -6.32 1.33 -0.92
C GLN A 83 -6.56 -0.14 -1.23
N ILE A 84 -7.41 -0.83 -0.43
CA ILE A 84 -7.81 -2.21 -0.67
C ILE A 84 -8.44 -2.36 -2.06
N ASN A 85 -9.43 -1.52 -2.39
CA ASN A 85 -10.11 -1.58 -3.68
C ASN A 85 -9.15 -1.40 -4.87
N LYS A 86 -8.20 -0.46 -4.73
CA LYS A 86 -7.18 -0.24 -5.77
C LYS A 86 -6.16 -1.38 -5.87
N ALA A 87 -5.87 -2.07 -4.77
CA ALA A 87 -4.98 -3.22 -4.77
C ALA A 87 -5.68 -4.45 -5.38
N LEU A 88 -6.94 -4.70 -5.00
CA LEU A 88 -7.76 -5.79 -5.52
C LEU A 88 -7.87 -5.73 -7.04
N LEU A 89 -8.14 -4.55 -7.60
CA LEU A 89 -8.20 -4.36 -9.05
C LEU A 89 -6.89 -4.80 -9.73
N LEU A 90 -5.74 -4.42 -9.17
CA LEU A 90 -4.44 -4.77 -9.72
C LEU A 90 -4.15 -6.27 -9.61
N CYS A 91 -4.47 -6.89 -8.47
CA CYS A 91 -4.28 -8.33 -8.25
C CYS A 91 -5.16 -9.18 -9.18
N GLN A 92 -6.42 -8.77 -9.37
CA GLN A 92 -7.35 -9.44 -10.30
C GLN A 92 -6.87 -9.35 -11.74
N GLU A 93 -6.34 -8.20 -12.17
CA GLU A 93 -5.76 -8.03 -13.50
C GLU A 93 -4.53 -8.91 -13.78
N ILE A 94 -3.88 -9.45 -12.75
CA ILE A 94 -2.67 -10.30 -12.88
C ILE A 94 -2.86 -11.72 -12.35
N ASP A 95 -4.09 -12.06 -11.96
CA ASP A 95 -4.45 -13.36 -11.38
C ASP A 95 -3.56 -13.74 -10.18
N ASP A 96 -3.43 -12.81 -9.22
CA ASP A 96 -2.67 -13.00 -7.98
C ASP A 96 -3.60 -13.28 -6.80
N GLN A 97 -4.04 -14.53 -6.70
CA GLN A 97 -5.05 -14.94 -5.72
C GLN A 97 -4.54 -14.82 -4.28
N ASP A 98 -3.26 -15.13 -4.02
CA ASP A 98 -2.66 -14.99 -2.68
C ASP A 98 -2.79 -13.55 -2.15
N SER A 99 -2.58 -12.56 -3.02
CA SER A 99 -2.72 -11.16 -2.66
C SER A 99 -4.19 -10.75 -2.50
N VAL A 100 -5.10 -11.30 -3.31
CA VAL A 100 -6.55 -11.10 -3.17
C VAL A 100 -7.04 -11.59 -1.80
N ASP A 101 -6.63 -12.77 -1.38
CA ASP A 101 -7.09 -13.37 -0.11
C ASP A 101 -6.66 -12.53 1.10
N LYS A 102 -5.40 -12.04 1.10
CA LYS A 102 -4.90 -11.12 2.12
C LYS A 102 -5.70 -9.82 2.17
N LEU A 103 -5.99 -9.23 1.01
CA LEU A 103 -6.76 -7.99 0.89
C LEU A 103 -8.19 -8.16 1.41
N ARG A 104 -8.86 -9.28 1.08
CA ARG A 104 -10.19 -9.62 1.58
C ARG A 104 -10.22 -9.95 3.07
N GLY A 105 -9.14 -10.52 3.61
CA GLY A 105 -8.94 -10.67 5.05
C GLY A 105 -8.99 -9.32 5.76
N LEU A 106 -8.13 -8.39 5.34
CA LEU A 106 -8.08 -7.05 5.92
C LEU A 106 -9.39 -6.26 5.73
N GLU A 107 -10.05 -6.41 4.58
CA GLU A 107 -11.35 -5.77 4.33
C GLU A 107 -12.42 -6.23 5.33
N ARG A 108 -12.45 -7.52 5.69
CA ARG A 108 -13.36 -8.05 6.70
C ARG A 108 -13.06 -7.46 8.09
N GLU A 109 -11.80 -7.43 8.49
CA GLU A 109 -11.38 -6.83 9.77
C GLU A 109 -11.84 -5.37 9.89
N ILE A 110 -11.69 -4.57 8.83
CA ILE A 110 -12.14 -3.18 8.82
C ILE A 110 -13.66 -3.09 8.94
N ASN A 111 -14.40 -3.91 8.18
CA ASN A 111 -15.86 -3.92 8.24
C ASN A 111 -16.39 -4.33 9.62
N GLU A 112 -15.76 -5.30 10.27
CA GLU A 112 -16.11 -5.71 11.64
C GLU A 112 -15.86 -4.57 12.65
N ALA A 113 -14.74 -3.86 12.52
CA ALA A 113 -14.45 -2.71 13.37
C ALA A 113 -15.47 -1.57 13.22
N LEU A 114 -16.05 -1.40 12.03
CA LEU A 114 -17.08 -0.38 11.74
C LEU A 114 -18.47 -0.74 12.29
N VAL A 115 -18.77 -2.01 12.57
CA VAL A 115 -20.08 -2.47 13.08
C VAL A 115 -20.16 -2.39 14.61
N VAL A 116 -19.02 -2.22 15.29
CA VAL A 116 -18.92 -2.20 16.76
C VAL A 116 -18.91 -0.76 17.33
N GLU A 117 -18.87 0.28 16.49
CA GLU A 117 -19.06 1.71 16.87
C GLU A 117 -20.54 2.13 16.81
#